data_AF-A0A7X2PJX7-F1
#
_entry.id   AF-A0A7X2PJX7-F1
#
_cell.length_a   1.000
_cell.length_b   1.000
_cell.length_c   1.000
_cell.angle_alpha   90.00
_cell.angle_beta   90.00
_cell.angle_gamma   90.00
#
_symmetry.space_group_name_H-M   'P 1'
#
loop_
_entity.id
_entity.type
_entity.pdbx_description
1 polymer ?
#
loop_
_entity_poly.entity_id
_entity_poly.type
_entity_poly.pdbx_seq_one_letter_code
_entity_poly.pdbx_strand_id
1 'polypeptide(L)'
;MKLTTVSRALSLLAALALSQGLRAELACKNSDYRGVFGAVATGGFIAPPPGIPAGPTVRIGRVEADGNGNASIPATLSLNGVILKEDYGGTYTVNPDYTMNVILLIPFPGVPAPMPFRFFGMLADDGRELAILLLEPAGSSVRIALRKQRRDDCSNGDLSGGYLLNMAGFNDPQGAAVTGSLKAQ
;
A
#
# COMPACT_ATOMS: atom_id res chain seq x y z
N MET A 1 26.91 68.98 -34.84
CA MET A 1 27.27 68.48 -33.49
C MET A 1 26.54 67.15 -33.30
N LYS A 2 27.27 66.05 -33.15
CA LYS A 2 26.73 64.68 -33.02
C LYS A 2 26.12 64.50 -31.63
N LEU A 3 24.90 63.96 -31.53
CA LEU A 3 24.49 63.19 -30.36
C LEU A 3 23.85 61.87 -30.81
N THR A 4 24.61 60.84 -30.54
CA THR A 4 24.39 59.41 -30.76
C THR A 4 23.42 58.81 -29.73
N THR A 5 22.51 57.98 -30.21
CA THR A 5 22.23 56.60 -29.75
C THR A 5 22.39 56.34 -28.24
N VAL A 6 21.28 56.34 -27.48
CA VAL A 6 21.24 55.72 -26.15
C VAL A 6 19.99 54.85 -25.99
N SER A 7 20.29 53.56 -25.78
CA SER A 7 19.50 52.58 -25.03
C SER A 7 18.17 52.09 -25.60
N ARG A 8 18.29 51.37 -26.73
CA ARG A 8 17.44 50.22 -27.09
C ARG A 8 17.61 48.98 -26.17
N ALA A 9 18.05 49.18 -24.92
CA ALA A 9 18.57 48.10 -24.05
C ALA A 9 17.78 47.90 -22.75
N LEU A 10 16.49 48.28 -22.71
CA LEU A 10 15.68 48.11 -21.48
C LEU A 10 14.33 47.42 -21.70
N SER A 11 14.16 46.69 -22.81
CA SER A 11 12.90 45.99 -23.11
C SER A 11 13.03 44.47 -23.20
N LEU A 12 14.23 43.89 -22.99
CA LEU A 12 14.47 42.45 -23.13
C LEU A 12 14.61 41.68 -21.80
N LEU A 13 14.66 42.35 -20.64
CA LEU A 13 14.71 41.67 -19.34
C LEU A 13 13.33 41.39 -18.70
N ALA A 14 12.23 41.91 -19.26
CA ALA A 14 10.90 41.72 -18.68
C ALA A 14 10.18 40.44 -19.15
N ALA A 15 10.75 39.70 -20.12
CA ALA A 15 10.08 38.54 -20.73
C ALA A 15 10.45 37.18 -20.11
N LEU A 16 11.40 37.12 -19.16
CA LEU A 16 11.80 35.84 -18.53
C LEU A 16 11.05 35.50 -17.23
N ALA A 17 10.09 36.33 -16.78
CA ALA A 17 9.43 36.13 -15.49
C ALA A 17 8.09 35.36 -15.53
N LEU A 18 7.60 34.95 -16.71
CA LEU A 18 6.25 34.37 -16.87
C LEU A 18 6.21 32.85 -17.09
N SER A 19 7.33 32.15 -17.01
CA SER A 19 7.34 30.67 -17.07
C SER A 19 7.64 30.03 -15.71
N GLN A 20 7.12 30.60 -14.62
CA GLN A 20 6.80 29.74 -13.48
C GLN A 20 5.57 28.95 -13.91
N GLY A 21 5.81 27.88 -14.68
CA GLY A 21 4.79 26.89 -14.95
C GLY A 21 4.20 26.53 -13.59
N LEU A 22 2.92 26.85 -13.39
CA LEU A 22 2.11 26.24 -12.38
C LEU A 22 2.21 24.74 -12.67
N ARG A 23 3.20 24.06 -12.08
CA ARG A 23 3.14 22.61 -11.96
C ARG A 23 1.87 22.44 -11.15
N ALA A 24 0.76 22.10 -11.81
CA ALA A 24 -0.33 21.45 -11.12
C ALA A 24 0.36 20.32 -10.36
N GLU A 25 0.53 20.52 -9.05
CA GLU A 25 1.03 19.48 -8.18
C GLU A 25 0.13 18.30 -8.48
N LEU A 26 0.71 17.22 -9.01
CA LEU A 26 -0.05 16.02 -9.35
C LEU A 26 -0.55 15.50 -8.00
N ALA A 27 -1.71 15.97 -7.58
CA ALA A 27 -2.24 15.77 -6.26
C ALA A 27 -3.03 14.47 -6.25
N CYS A 28 -2.59 13.53 -5.43
CA CYS A 28 -3.23 12.24 -5.30
C CYS A 28 -4.58 12.36 -4.56
N LYS A 29 -5.52 11.45 -4.88
CA LYS A 29 -6.87 11.38 -4.31
C LYS A 29 -7.37 9.94 -4.30
N ASN A 30 -8.48 9.69 -3.59
CA ASN A 30 -9.03 8.33 -3.43
C ASN A 30 -9.23 7.59 -4.76
N SER A 31 -9.61 8.29 -5.83
CA SER A 31 -9.86 7.66 -7.13
C SER A 31 -8.60 7.17 -7.85
N ASP A 32 -7.41 7.59 -7.40
CA ASP A 32 -6.13 7.06 -7.89
C ASP A 32 -5.85 5.67 -7.30
N TYR A 33 -6.39 5.37 -6.11
CA TYR A 33 -6.39 4.04 -5.51
C TYR A 33 -7.74 3.35 -5.72
N ARG A 34 -7.94 2.80 -6.94
CA ARG A 34 -9.15 2.04 -7.32
C ARG A 34 -8.80 0.77 -8.08
N GLY A 35 -9.49 -0.32 -7.77
CA GLY A 35 -9.39 -1.60 -8.46
C GLY A 35 -9.08 -2.75 -7.53
N VAL A 36 -8.59 -3.84 -8.12
CA VAL A 36 -8.32 -5.09 -7.40
C VAL A 36 -6.81 -5.26 -7.20
N PHE A 37 -6.40 -5.61 -6.00
CA PHE A 37 -5.00 -5.77 -5.62
C PHE A 37 -4.78 -7.13 -4.95
N GLY A 38 -3.66 -7.78 -5.28
CA GLY A 38 -3.11 -8.84 -4.44
C GLY A 38 -2.35 -8.21 -3.28
N ALA A 39 -2.58 -8.69 -2.06
CA ALA A 39 -1.95 -8.18 -0.85
C ALA A 39 -1.20 -9.29 -0.12
N VAL A 40 0.00 -8.96 0.37
CA VAL A 40 0.80 -9.82 1.25
C VAL A 40 1.19 -9.01 2.48
N ALA A 41 0.73 -9.43 3.65
CA ALA A 41 1.17 -8.92 4.93
C ALA A 41 2.17 -9.88 5.57
N THR A 42 3.20 -9.32 6.19
CA THR A 42 4.22 -10.07 6.94
C THR A 42 4.58 -9.31 8.20
N GLY A 43 4.83 -10.02 9.29
CA GLY A 43 5.26 -9.39 10.53
C GLY A 43 5.04 -10.27 11.75
N GLY A 44 4.81 -9.61 12.89
CA GLY A 44 4.49 -10.27 14.14
C GLY A 44 3.78 -9.34 15.12
N PHE A 45 3.02 -9.96 16.02
CA PHE A 45 2.41 -9.34 17.19
C PHE A 45 3.32 -9.63 18.40
N ILE A 46 4.09 -8.66 18.85
CA ILE A 46 5.12 -8.85 19.89
C ILE A 46 4.50 -8.68 21.28
N ALA A 47 3.76 -7.59 21.47
CA ALA A 47 3.04 -7.25 22.68
C ALA A 47 1.68 -6.64 22.30
N PRO A 48 0.80 -7.43 21.64
CA PRO A 48 -0.48 -6.91 21.19
C PRO A 48 -1.44 -6.66 22.37
N PRO A 49 -2.49 -5.85 22.17
CA PRO A 49 -3.51 -5.66 23.18
C PRO A 49 -4.30 -6.95 23.45
N PRO A 50 -5.06 -7.02 24.57
CA PRO A 50 -5.90 -8.17 24.89
C PRO A 50 -6.85 -8.54 23.74
N GLY A 51 -6.98 -9.84 23.46
CA GLY A 51 -7.84 -10.37 22.40
C GLY A 51 -7.11 -10.70 21.09
N ILE A 52 -5.84 -10.30 20.94
CA ILE A 52 -4.99 -10.67 19.80
C ILE A 52 -3.88 -11.62 20.29
N PRO A 53 -3.77 -12.83 19.74
CA PRO A 53 -2.64 -13.71 20.05
C PRO A 53 -1.31 -13.10 19.61
N ALA A 54 -0.30 -13.15 20.49
CA ALA A 54 1.08 -12.81 20.13
C ALA A 54 1.69 -13.89 19.21
N GLY A 55 2.64 -13.49 18.37
CA GLY A 55 3.39 -14.39 17.50
C GLY A 55 3.57 -13.89 16.07
N PRO A 56 4.31 -14.66 15.25
CA PRO A 56 4.53 -14.35 13.85
C PRO A 56 3.23 -14.40 13.05
N THR A 57 3.12 -13.53 12.05
CA THR A 57 1.94 -13.47 11.18
C THR A 57 2.31 -13.28 9.70
N VAL A 58 1.58 -14.01 8.86
CA VAL A 58 1.54 -13.80 7.41
C VAL A 58 0.07 -13.75 6.99
N ARG A 59 -0.28 -12.83 6.10
CA ARG A 59 -1.62 -12.76 5.51
C ARG A 59 -1.52 -12.60 4.01
N ILE A 60 -2.35 -13.31 3.27
CA ILE A 60 -2.50 -13.12 1.82
C ILE A 60 -3.97 -12.83 1.55
N GLY A 61 -4.25 -11.78 0.79
CA GLY A 61 -5.62 -11.38 0.50
C GLY A 61 -5.78 -10.70 -0.85
N ARG A 62 -7.03 -10.52 -1.25
CA ARG A 62 -7.43 -9.76 -2.42
C ARG A 62 -8.18 -8.52 -1.94
N VAL A 63 -7.64 -7.34 -2.23
CA VAL A 63 -8.20 -6.06 -1.80
C VAL A 63 -8.94 -5.43 -2.98
N GLU A 64 -10.23 -5.20 -2.83
CA GLU A 64 -11.03 -4.42 -3.78
C GLU A 64 -11.23 -3.02 -3.23
N ALA A 65 -10.58 -2.02 -3.84
CA ALA A 65 -10.71 -0.62 -3.48
C ALA A 65 -11.67 0.10 -4.45
N ASP A 66 -12.68 0.79 -3.90
CA ASP A 66 -13.77 1.40 -4.68
C ASP A 66 -13.41 2.74 -5.35
N GLY A 67 -12.30 3.36 -4.94
CA GLY A 67 -11.89 4.70 -5.38
C GLY A 67 -12.60 5.85 -4.67
N ASN A 68 -13.48 5.54 -3.72
CA ASN A 68 -14.25 6.48 -2.91
C ASN A 68 -13.89 6.43 -1.42
N GLY A 69 -13.03 5.48 -1.02
CA GLY A 69 -12.49 5.38 0.34
C GLY A 69 -12.94 4.14 1.10
N ASN A 70 -13.53 3.14 0.44
CA ASN A 70 -13.89 1.86 1.04
C ASN A 70 -13.17 0.69 0.36
N ALA A 71 -12.88 -0.35 1.13
CA ALA A 71 -12.30 -1.57 0.62
C ALA A 71 -12.98 -2.83 1.16
N SER A 72 -13.05 -3.87 0.32
CA SER A 72 -13.46 -5.24 0.66
C SER A 72 -12.27 -6.20 0.52
N ILE A 73 -12.11 -7.11 1.48
CA ILE A 73 -10.87 -7.86 1.71
C ILE A 73 -11.17 -9.30 2.16
N PRO A 74 -11.43 -10.22 1.21
CA PRO A 74 -11.25 -11.65 1.45
C PRO A 74 -9.75 -11.98 1.61
N ALA A 75 -9.40 -12.66 2.70
CA ALA A 75 -8.03 -13.00 3.04
C ALA A 75 -7.88 -14.37 3.73
N THR A 76 -6.64 -14.85 3.77
CA THR A 76 -6.21 -15.98 4.59
C THR A 76 -5.05 -15.52 5.48
N LEU A 77 -5.23 -15.70 6.78
CA LEU A 77 -4.26 -15.40 7.83
C LEU A 77 -3.58 -16.69 8.29
N SER A 78 -2.28 -16.61 8.49
CA SER A 78 -1.52 -17.48 9.39
C SER A 78 -1.06 -16.66 10.58
N LEU A 79 -1.47 -17.06 11.79
CA LEU A 79 -1.03 -16.44 13.05
C LEU A 79 -0.55 -17.54 13.97
N ASN A 80 0.75 -17.51 14.31
CA ASN A 80 1.38 -18.54 15.13
C ASN A 80 1.07 -19.98 14.64
N GLY A 81 1.07 -20.18 13.31
CA GLY A 81 0.74 -21.45 12.65
C GLY A 81 -0.75 -21.77 12.52
N VAL A 82 -1.64 -21.04 13.19
CA VAL A 82 -3.09 -21.21 13.05
C VAL A 82 -3.56 -20.52 11.77
N ILE A 83 -4.28 -21.25 10.91
CA ILE A 83 -4.79 -20.74 9.64
C ILE A 83 -6.26 -20.36 9.76
N LEU A 84 -6.59 -19.13 9.38
CA LEU A 84 -7.95 -18.58 9.42
C LEU A 84 -8.32 -17.98 8.07
N LYS A 85 -9.54 -18.24 7.61
CA LYS A 85 -10.16 -17.49 6.51
C LYS A 85 -10.86 -16.28 7.08
N GLU A 86 -10.67 -15.15 6.43
CA GLU A 86 -11.21 -13.88 6.86
C GLU A 86 -11.94 -13.23 5.68
N ASP A 87 -13.03 -12.54 5.99
CA ASP A 87 -13.70 -11.65 5.06
C ASP A 87 -14.05 -10.38 5.83
N TYR A 88 -13.43 -9.28 5.46
CA TYR A 88 -13.55 -8.02 6.18
C TYR A 88 -13.37 -6.83 5.26
N GLY A 89 -13.64 -5.65 5.78
CA GLY A 89 -13.49 -4.40 5.05
C GLY A 89 -12.71 -3.35 5.82
N GLY A 90 -12.65 -2.18 5.22
CA GLY A 90 -12.02 -1.03 5.83
C GLY A 90 -12.27 0.24 5.04
N THR A 91 -11.73 1.32 5.55
CA THR A 91 -11.74 2.63 4.89
C THR A 91 -10.32 3.11 4.64
N TYR A 92 -10.18 4.00 3.67
CA TYR A 92 -8.92 4.66 3.39
C TYR A 92 -9.11 6.10 2.91
N THR A 93 -8.07 6.89 3.11
CA THR A 93 -7.93 8.24 2.57
C THR A 93 -6.57 8.39 1.92
N VAL A 94 -6.56 8.63 0.61
CA VAL A 94 -5.37 9.02 -0.15
C VAL A 94 -5.21 10.53 -0.03
N ASN A 95 -4.06 10.96 0.46
CA ASN A 95 -3.73 12.36 0.61
C ASN A 95 -3.05 12.89 -0.67
N PRO A 96 -3.05 14.22 -0.91
CA PRO A 96 -2.41 14.84 -2.07
C PRO A 96 -0.93 14.49 -2.26
N ASP A 97 -0.22 14.19 -1.17
CA ASP A 97 1.21 13.85 -1.12
C ASP A 97 1.49 12.35 -1.31
N TYR A 98 0.55 11.59 -1.88
CA TYR A 98 0.63 10.14 -2.12
C TYR A 98 0.71 9.29 -0.84
N THR A 99 0.59 9.91 0.34
CA THR A 99 0.43 9.15 1.57
C THR A 99 -1.00 8.64 1.70
N MET A 100 -1.18 7.58 2.49
CA MET A 100 -2.49 6.99 2.70
C MET A 100 -2.70 6.61 4.16
N ASN A 101 -3.86 6.98 4.70
CA ASN A 101 -4.34 6.49 5.98
C ASN A 101 -5.35 5.37 5.72
N VAL A 102 -5.24 4.26 6.45
CA VAL A 102 -6.11 3.09 6.28
C VAL A 102 -6.61 2.62 7.64
N ILE A 103 -7.89 2.28 7.72
CA ILE A 103 -8.51 1.63 8.87
C ILE A 103 -9.11 0.31 8.41
N LEU A 104 -8.60 -0.82 8.90
CA LEU A 104 -9.15 -2.14 8.62
C LEU A 104 -9.90 -2.66 9.84
N LEU A 105 -11.06 -3.29 9.63
CA LEU A 105 -11.87 -3.89 10.68
C LEU A 105 -11.62 -5.39 10.72
N ILE A 106 -10.61 -5.83 11.47
CA ILE A 106 -10.10 -7.21 11.41
C ILE A 106 -10.84 -8.11 12.42
N PRO A 107 -11.45 -9.22 11.99
CA PRO A 107 -12.08 -10.17 12.89
C PRO A 107 -11.04 -11.06 13.58
N PHE A 108 -11.26 -11.38 14.86
CA PHE A 108 -10.46 -12.35 15.60
C PHE A 108 -11.39 -13.37 16.28
N PRO A 109 -11.07 -14.68 16.23
CA PRO A 109 -11.85 -15.69 16.93
C PRO A 109 -11.98 -15.38 18.42
N GLY A 110 -13.21 -15.42 18.94
CA GLY A 110 -13.50 -15.13 20.35
C GLY A 110 -13.60 -13.65 20.70
N VAL A 111 -13.38 -12.73 19.74
CA VAL A 111 -13.64 -11.29 19.92
C VAL A 111 -15.02 -10.94 19.32
N PRO A 112 -15.95 -10.34 20.09
CA PRO A 112 -17.34 -10.14 19.64
C PRO A 112 -17.52 -9.23 18.42
N ALA A 113 -16.56 -8.34 18.15
CA ALA A 113 -16.61 -7.39 17.05
C ALA A 113 -15.25 -7.28 16.37
N PRO A 114 -15.20 -6.99 15.05
CA PRO A 114 -13.95 -6.69 14.36
C PRO A 114 -13.21 -5.52 15.02
N MET A 115 -11.90 -5.67 15.19
CA MET A 115 -11.07 -4.64 15.81
C MET A 115 -10.52 -3.67 14.76
N PRO A 116 -10.53 -2.35 15.04
CA PRO A 116 -9.96 -1.36 14.13
C PRO A 116 -8.43 -1.39 14.20
N PHE A 117 -7.79 -1.52 13.03
CA PHE A 117 -6.35 -1.43 12.86
C PHE A 117 -6.02 -0.24 11.96
N ARG A 118 -5.16 0.65 12.44
CA ARG A 118 -4.72 1.82 11.67
C ARG A 118 -3.39 1.54 10.99
N PHE A 119 -3.32 1.86 9.71
CA PHE A 119 -2.10 1.78 8.93
C PHE A 119 -1.81 3.12 8.27
N PHE A 120 -0.52 3.35 8.02
CA PHE A 120 -0.03 4.44 7.20
C PHE A 120 0.75 3.89 6.01
N GLY A 121 0.57 4.50 4.85
CA GLY A 121 1.03 3.96 3.59
C GLY A 121 1.54 4.99 2.60
N MET A 122 2.24 4.48 1.57
CA MET A 122 2.70 5.24 0.42
C MET A 122 2.17 4.59 -0.87
N LEU A 123 1.43 5.36 -1.65
CA LEU A 123 0.96 4.96 -2.97
C LEU A 123 2.05 5.27 -4.00
N ALA A 124 2.42 4.27 -4.79
CA ALA A 124 3.48 4.34 -5.78
C ALA A 124 3.04 3.75 -7.12
N ASP A 125 3.90 3.91 -8.13
CA ASP A 125 3.71 3.35 -9.48
C ASP A 125 2.33 3.70 -10.08
N ASP A 126 1.95 4.98 -10.02
CA ASP A 126 0.66 5.50 -10.50
C ASP A 126 -0.55 4.76 -9.91
N GLY A 127 -0.51 4.50 -8.60
CA GLY A 127 -1.59 3.82 -7.89
C GLY A 127 -1.61 2.31 -8.05
N ARG A 128 -0.53 1.70 -8.58
CA ARG A 128 -0.45 0.25 -8.81
C ARG A 128 0.29 -0.50 -7.73
N GLU A 129 1.12 0.18 -6.96
CA GLU A 129 1.87 -0.42 -5.85
C GLU A 129 1.62 0.37 -4.58
N LEU A 130 1.48 -0.34 -3.46
CA LEU A 130 1.25 0.27 -2.15
C LEU A 130 2.03 -0.49 -1.10
N ALA A 131 2.75 0.24 -0.27
CA ALA A 131 3.40 -0.27 0.92
C ALA A 131 2.78 0.41 2.14
N ILE A 132 2.23 -0.36 3.07
CA ILE A 132 1.62 0.16 4.30
C ILE A 132 2.21 -0.52 5.54
N LEU A 133 2.31 0.25 6.63
CA LEU A 133 2.81 -0.19 7.93
C LEU A 133 1.70 -0.03 8.97
N LEU A 134 1.58 -1.02 9.86
CA LEU A 134 0.69 -0.97 11.01
C LEU A 134 1.16 0.10 12.01
N LEU A 135 0.27 1.02 12.38
CA LEU A 135 0.49 2.02 13.42
C LEU A 135 -0.23 1.63 14.72
N GLU A 136 -1.47 1.18 14.61
CA GLU A 136 -2.30 0.81 15.75
C GLU A 136 -3.02 -0.51 15.48
N PRO A 137 -3.07 -1.44 16.44
CA PRO A 137 -2.53 -1.29 17.80
C PRO A 137 -0.99 -1.37 17.87
N ALA A 138 -0.42 -0.71 18.89
CA ALA A 138 1.01 -0.74 19.16
C ALA A 138 1.49 -2.16 19.58
N GLY A 139 2.81 -2.34 19.67
CA GLY A 139 3.42 -3.61 20.07
C GLY A 139 3.47 -4.65 18.94
N SER A 140 3.40 -4.19 17.69
CA SER A 140 3.38 -5.06 16.51
C SER A 140 4.28 -4.49 15.42
N SER A 141 4.84 -5.36 14.58
CA SER A 141 5.66 -4.98 13.43
C SER A 141 5.10 -5.64 12.18
N VAL A 142 4.00 -5.12 11.65
CA VAL A 142 3.32 -5.68 10.47
C VAL A 142 3.40 -4.68 9.31
N ARG A 143 3.88 -5.17 8.15
CA ARG A 143 3.88 -4.45 6.87
C ARG A 143 3.02 -5.20 5.87
N ILE A 144 2.36 -4.47 4.99
CA ILE A 144 1.61 -5.01 3.85
C ILE A 144 2.16 -4.42 2.56
N ALA A 145 2.40 -5.29 1.58
CA ALA A 145 2.68 -4.91 0.20
C ALA A 145 1.48 -5.30 -0.68
N LEU A 146 1.02 -4.37 -1.50
CA LEU A 146 -0.08 -4.58 -2.42
C LEU A 146 0.34 -4.27 -3.85
N ARG A 147 -0.17 -5.06 -4.78
CA ARG A 147 0.05 -4.88 -6.22
C ARG A 147 -1.23 -5.05 -7.01
N LYS A 148 -1.51 -4.12 -7.90
CA LYS A 148 -2.73 -4.10 -8.72
C LYS A 148 -2.77 -5.30 -9.65
N GLN A 149 -3.90 -5.99 -9.67
CA GLN A 149 -4.20 -7.02 -10.67
C GLN A 149 -4.46 -6.34 -12.01
N ARG A 150 -3.77 -6.79 -13.06
CA ARG A 150 -3.78 -6.16 -14.39
C ARG A 150 -4.68 -6.88 -15.41
N ARG A 151 -5.26 -8.00 -15.02
CA ARG A 151 -6.18 -8.77 -15.83
C ARG A 151 -7.37 -9.17 -15.00
N ASP A 152 -8.53 -9.07 -15.62
CA ASP A 152 -9.79 -9.50 -15.05
C ASP A 152 -10.00 -11.01 -15.29
N ASP A 153 -9.32 -11.57 -16.31
CA ASP A 153 -9.32 -12.98 -16.65
C ASP A 153 -7.93 -13.61 -16.40
N CYS A 154 -7.88 -14.58 -15.50
CA CYS A 154 -6.68 -15.37 -15.21
C CYS A 154 -7.00 -16.85 -15.38
N SER A 155 -6.09 -17.58 -16.01
CA SER A 155 -6.18 -19.02 -16.20
C SER A 155 -4.91 -19.71 -15.70
N ASN A 156 -4.97 -21.03 -15.50
CA ASN A 156 -3.76 -21.82 -15.22
C ASN A 156 -2.73 -21.72 -16.36
N GLY A 157 -3.16 -21.41 -17.60
CA GLY A 157 -2.26 -21.18 -18.73
C GLY A 157 -1.39 -19.94 -18.57
N ASP A 158 -1.85 -18.93 -17.83
CA ASP A 158 -1.08 -17.71 -17.54
C ASP A 158 0.06 -17.94 -16.54
N LEU A 159 0.05 -19.10 -15.86
CA LEU A 159 1.11 -19.58 -14.98
C LEU A 159 2.05 -20.57 -15.68
N SER A 160 1.95 -20.72 -17.01
CA SER A 160 2.88 -21.55 -17.77
C SER A 160 4.21 -20.83 -17.96
N GLY A 161 5.33 -21.53 -17.74
CA GLY A 161 6.67 -21.00 -17.92
C GLY A 161 7.61 -21.30 -16.76
N GLY A 162 8.84 -20.79 -16.89
CA GLY A 162 9.84 -20.82 -15.82
C GLY A 162 9.66 -19.66 -14.86
N TYR A 163 9.75 -19.93 -13.57
CA TYR A 163 9.69 -18.92 -12.52
C TYR A 163 10.88 -19.06 -11.60
N LEU A 164 11.41 -17.92 -11.17
CA LEU A 164 12.29 -17.84 -10.01
C LEU A 164 11.43 -17.74 -8.76
N LEU A 165 11.60 -18.70 -7.86
CA LEU A 165 11.05 -18.64 -6.51
C LEU A 165 12.02 -17.88 -5.62
N ASN A 166 11.58 -16.73 -5.12
CA ASN A 166 12.29 -15.98 -4.10
C ASN A 166 11.57 -16.15 -2.77
N MET A 167 12.26 -16.65 -1.76
CA MET A 167 11.73 -16.86 -0.41
C MET A 167 12.58 -16.12 0.61
N ALA A 168 11.91 -15.50 1.57
CA ALA A 168 12.54 -14.85 2.71
C ALA A 168 11.77 -15.21 3.97
N GLY A 169 12.46 -15.28 5.10
CA GLY A 169 11.81 -15.61 6.36
C GLY A 169 12.71 -15.28 7.54
N PHE A 170 12.13 -15.39 8.73
CA PHE A 170 12.84 -15.26 9.99
C PHE A 170 12.37 -16.35 10.95
N ASN A 171 13.25 -16.67 11.90
CA ASN A 171 12.96 -17.52 13.04
C ASN A 171 13.30 -16.72 14.30
N ASP A 172 12.37 -16.65 15.24
CA ASP A 172 12.56 -16.09 16.57
C ASP A 172 12.07 -17.10 17.63
N PRO A 173 12.30 -16.84 18.94
CA PRO A 173 11.81 -17.73 20.00
C PRO A 173 10.28 -17.88 20.05
N GLN A 174 9.53 -17.00 19.40
CA GLN A 174 8.07 -16.99 19.33
C GLN A 174 7.53 -17.70 18.08
N GLY A 175 8.39 -18.02 17.10
CA GLY A 175 8.07 -18.88 15.96
C GLY A 175 8.82 -18.52 14.68
N ALA A 176 8.32 -19.03 13.56
CA ALA A 176 8.88 -18.81 12.22
C ALA A 176 7.85 -18.16 11.30
N ALA A 177 8.30 -17.27 10.43
CA ALA A 177 7.50 -16.77 9.32
C ALA A 177 8.31 -16.85 8.03
N VAL A 178 7.66 -17.30 6.96
CA VAL A 178 8.24 -17.36 5.62
C VAL A 178 7.25 -16.72 4.64
N THR A 179 7.78 -15.87 3.77
CA THR A 179 7.07 -15.31 2.63
C THR A 179 7.81 -15.67 1.35
N GLY A 180 7.08 -15.77 0.25
CA GLY A 180 7.63 -16.09 -1.05
C GLY A 180 6.95 -15.32 -2.15
N SER A 181 7.67 -15.11 -3.23
CA SER A 181 7.15 -14.56 -4.48
C SER A 181 7.71 -15.33 -5.67
N LEU A 182 6.89 -15.45 -6.71
CA LEU A 182 7.33 -15.97 -8.00
C LEU A 182 7.58 -14.79 -8.94
N LYS A 183 8.72 -14.83 -9.64
CA LYS A 183 9.03 -13.90 -10.72
C LYS A 183 9.23 -14.69 -12.01
N ALA A 184 8.46 -14.36 -13.04
CA ALA A 184 8.65 -14.95 -14.36
C ALA A 184 10.08 -14.69 -14.86
N GLN A 185 10.67 -15.69 -15.53
CA GLN A 185 11.99 -15.61 -16.16
C GLN A 185 11.94 -14.85 -17.48
#